data_AF-A0A9X0F0N8-F1
#
_entry.id   AF-A0A9X0F0N8-F1
#
_cell.length_a   1.000
_cell.length_b   1.000
_cell.length_c   1.000
_cell.angle_alpha   90.00
_cell.angle_beta   90.00
_cell.angle_gamma   90.00
#
_symmetry.space_group_name_H-M   'P 1'
#
loop_
_entity.id
_entity.type
_entity.pdbx_description
1 polymer ?
#
loop_
_entity_poly.entity_id
_entity_poly.type
_entity_poly.pdbx_seq_one_letter_code
_entity_poly.pdbx_strand_id
1 'polypeptide(L)'
;MQKKVALTLALASCISLGQAIPTSKVFAEENQSVIQNDKEVQKELQKSWDGNTTNPDKEKEIKLQPGETAPIPHWVKEVEKQDKSFKKFGLAATATETSFVNQLAYMSKRAYDTPSKDSFIEGGWQVYDTYSASNSLDVVVYRKKYIEDYDRGFYGYTFAFRGSQETLDFVIDVAQVAGNVGGLQAQSAVDYVKKIIDKDRSKMHHVYFTGHSLGGYLAQWVQSEMIDGTIISGPSYTMTFNAPGISTGINFLDPSYTAKAYKKIAKDKVSAYDGFIDNYRIENDKVSLWGDTLGKLYTYSAKGSGNPLYYHGINRFLELGL
;
A
#
# COMPACT_ATOMS: atom_id res chain seq x y z
N MET A 1 -28.26 -47.53 4.48
CA MET A 1 -29.70 -47.33 4.18
C MET A 1 -30.29 -46.38 5.21
N GLN A 2 -30.78 -45.24 4.72
CA GLN A 2 -31.83 -44.36 5.26
C GLN A 2 -32.08 -44.27 6.78
N LYS A 3 -31.98 -43.04 7.32
CA LYS A 3 -33.16 -42.30 7.78
C LYS A 3 -32.91 -40.78 7.76
N LYS A 4 -33.64 -40.10 6.89
CA LYS A 4 -34.00 -38.67 6.98
C LYS A 4 -34.98 -38.50 8.16
N VAL A 5 -35.05 -37.31 8.74
CA VAL A 5 -36.21 -36.38 8.67
C VAL A 5 -36.02 -35.25 9.70
N ALA A 6 -36.29 -34.03 9.24
CA ALA A 6 -36.27 -32.77 9.96
C ALA A 6 -37.59 -32.49 10.72
N LEU A 7 -37.77 -31.22 11.15
CA LEU A 7 -38.98 -30.55 11.69
C LEU A 7 -39.15 -30.68 13.23
N THR A 8 -39.52 -29.66 14.02
CA THR A 8 -40.16 -28.35 13.80
C THR A 8 -39.98 -27.44 15.03
N LEU A 9 -40.14 -26.11 14.84
CA LEU A 9 -40.37 -25.04 15.82
C LEU A 9 -41.29 -25.38 17.01
N ALA A 10 -41.07 -24.72 18.15
CA ALA A 10 -42.14 -24.15 18.97
C ALA A 10 -41.66 -22.92 19.79
N LEU A 11 -42.37 -21.80 19.66
CA LEU A 11 -42.36 -20.68 20.59
C LEU A 11 -42.96 -21.09 21.94
N ALA A 12 -42.45 -20.55 23.05
CA ALA A 12 -43.26 -20.14 24.19
C ALA A 12 -42.53 -19.12 25.06
N SER A 13 -43.18 -17.98 25.23
CA SER A 13 -42.92 -16.87 26.16
C SER A 13 -42.94 -17.27 27.63
N CYS A 14 -42.21 -16.54 28.49
CA CYS A 14 -42.69 -16.07 29.79
C CYS A 14 -41.80 -14.92 30.31
N ILE A 15 -42.41 -13.75 30.47
CA ILE A 15 -41.90 -12.62 31.24
C ILE A 15 -42.24 -12.87 32.72
N SER A 16 -41.27 -12.70 33.63
CA SER A 16 -41.59 -12.22 34.99
C SER A 16 -40.42 -11.42 35.59
N LEU A 17 -40.72 -10.13 35.75
CA LEU A 17 -40.17 -9.08 36.62
C LEU A 17 -39.15 -9.46 37.71
N GLY A 18 -38.09 -8.65 37.80
CA GLY A 18 -37.21 -8.55 38.97
C GLY A 18 -35.97 -7.71 38.67
N GLN A 19 -36.11 -6.37 38.60
CA GLN A 19 -34.97 -5.46 38.52
C GLN A 19 -34.14 -5.54 39.81
N ALA A 20 -32.87 -5.93 39.71
CA ALA A 20 -31.82 -5.53 40.62
C ALA A 20 -30.89 -4.57 39.86
N ILE A 21 -30.94 -3.28 40.22
CA ILE A 21 -30.04 -2.26 39.70
C ILE A 21 -28.66 -2.51 40.33
N PRO A 22 -27.58 -2.78 39.57
CA PRO A 22 -26.24 -2.80 40.14
C PRO A 22 -25.87 -1.36 40.54
N THR A 23 -25.41 -1.20 41.78
CA THR A 23 -25.02 0.09 42.35
C THR A 23 -23.81 0.68 41.61
N SER A 24 -23.83 2.01 41.41
CA SER A 24 -22.89 2.82 40.63
C SER A 24 -21.40 2.78 41.05
N LYS A 25 -21.06 2.06 42.12
CA LYS A 25 -19.66 1.90 42.57
C LYS A 25 -18.88 0.85 41.78
N VAL A 26 -19.52 -0.25 41.35
CA VAL A 26 -18.83 -1.33 40.62
C VAL A 26 -18.39 -0.88 39.22
N PHE A 27 -19.23 -0.07 38.55
CA PHE A 27 -18.89 0.56 37.27
C PHE A 27 -17.79 1.62 37.37
N ALA A 28 -17.56 2.23 38.54
CA ALA A 28 -16.53 3.25 38.71
C ALA A 28 -15.14 2.64 38.93
N GLU A 29 -15.05 1.53 39.66
CA GLU A 29 -13.78 0.82 39.92
C GLU A 29 -13.31 -0.01 38.71
N GLU A 30 -14.22 -0.63 37.96
CA GLU A 30 -13.88 -1.26 36.67
C GLU A 30 -13.41 -0.21 35.65
N ASN A 31 -14.08 0.94 35.55
CA ASN A 31 -13.64 2.01 34.64
C ASN A 31 -12.31 2.64 35.09
N GLN A 32 -12.04 2.81 36.39
CA GLN A 32 -10.74 3.35 36.84
C GLN A 32 -9.59 2.38 36.64
N SER A 33 -9.79 1.08 36.83
CA SER A 33 -8.75 0.06 36.55
C SER A 33 -8.49 -0.12 35.05
N VAL A 34 -9.53 0.01 34.21
CA VAL A 34 -9.39 0.06 32.75
C VAL A 34 -8.64 1.33 32.31
N ILE A 35 -8.97 2.50 32.88
CA ILE A 35 -8.29 3.78 32.56
C ILE A 35 -6.83 3.82 33.07
N GLN A 36 -6.50 3.17 34.20
CA GLN A 36 -5.13 3.07 34.71
C GLN A 36 -4.28 2.09 33.91
N ASN A 37 -4.83 0.93 33.52
CA ASN A 37 -4.18 0.01 32.59
C ASN A 37 -3.94 0.68 31.23
N ASP A 38 -4.88 1.50 30.76
CA ASP A 38 -4.68 2.28 29.53
C ASP A 38 -3.48 3.23 29.69
N LYS A 39 -3.37 4.00 30.78
CA LYS A 39 -2.24 4.95 30.95
C LYS A 39 -0.86 4.28 31.06
N GLU A 40 -0.74 3.11 31.68
CA GLU A 40 0.53 2.38 31.72
C GLU A 40 0.86 1.72 30.37
N VAL A 41 -0.14 1.16 29.68
CA VAL A 41 0.01 0.64 28.32
C VAL A 41 0.41 1.75 27.35
N GLN A 42 -0.23 2.92 27.42
CA GLN A 42 0.12 4.11 26.62
C GLN A 42 1.56 4.58 26.90
N LYS A 43 2.05 4.46 28.14
CA LYS A 43 3.41 4.84 28.52
C LYS A 43 4.47 3.84 28.05
N GLU A 44 4.17 2.55 28.05
CA GLU A 44 5.02 1.50 27.46
C GLU A 44 5.03 1.57 25.92
N LEU A 45 3.89 1.91 25.29
CA LEU A 45 3.76 2.14 23.84
C LEU A 45 4.52 3.40 23.39
N GLN A 46 4.48 4.48 24.17
CA GLN A 46 5.28 5.69 23.92
C GLN A 46 6.80 5.41 24.06
N LYS A 47 7.21 4.54 24.98
CA LYS A 47 8.63 4.09 25.06
C LYS A 47 9.02 3.21 23.87
N SER A 48 8.12 2.37 23.36
CA SER A 48 8.34 1.60 22.13
C SER A 48 8.45 2.52 20.91
N TRP A 49 7.69 3.62 20.87
CA TRP A 49 7.75 4.66 19.84
C TRP A 49 9.15 5.27 19.75
N ASP A 50 9.70 5.75 20.87
CA ASP A 50 11.03 6.38 20.90
C ASP A 50 12.17 5.38 20.57
N GLY A 51 11.89 4.07 20.66
CA GLY A 51 12.82 2.99 20.31
C GLY A 51 12.73 2.46 18.87
N ASN A 52 11.66 2.77 18.12
CA ASN A 52 11.37 2.21 16.79
C ASN A 52 11.37 3.26 15.66
N THR A 53 11.69 4.52 15.97
CA THR A 53 12.15 5.49 14.96
C THR A 53 13.57 5.10 14.56
N THR A 54 13.71 4.13 13.66
CA THR A 54 14.96 4.00 12.92
C THR A 54 15.13 5.27 12.12
N ASN A 55 16.15 6.05 12.44
CA ASN A 55 16.61 7.10 11.56
C ASN A 55 16.80 6.43 10.19
N PRO A 56 15.98 6.77 9.16
CA PRO A 56 16.12 6.14 7.85
C PRO A 56 17.58 6.25 7.48
N ASP A 57 18.19 5.17 6.97
CA ASP A 57 19.62 5.15 6.62
C ASP A 57 19.92 6.43 5.83
N LYS A 58 20.49 7.44 6.52
CA LYS A 58 20.63 8.82 5.99
C LYS A 58 21.53 8.83 4.74
N GLU A 59 22.23 7.73 4.50
CA GLU A 59 23.08 7.47 3.35
C GLU A 59 22.29 7.10 2.08
N LYS A 60 21.03 6.67 2.19
CA LYS A 60 20.15 6.31 1.04
C LYS A 60 19.13 7.38 0.68
N GLU A 61 18.98 8.42 1.48
CA GLU A 61 18.04 9.51 1.23
C GLU A 61 18.61 10.51 0.22
N ILE A 62 17.90 10.70 -0.89
CA ILE A 62 18.22 11.69 -1.92
C ILE A 62 17.18 12.80 -1.85
N LYS A 63 17.62 14.00 -1.50
CA LYS A 63 16.76 15.19 -1.52
C LYS A 63 16.69 15.78 -2.92
N LEU A 64 15.47 16.02 -3.38
CA LEU A 64 15.17 16.57 -4.70
C LEU A 64 14.27 17.80 -4.57
N GLN A 65 14.48 18.76 -5.47
CA GLN A 65 13.67 19.96 -5.58
C GLN A 65 12.39 19.68 -6.39
N PRO A 66 11.32 20.48 -6.21
CA PRO A 66 10.16 20.45 -7.10
C PRO A 66 10.58 20.60 -8.57
N GLY A 67 10.08 19.71 -9.44
CA GLY A 67 10.45 19.63 -10.85
C GLY A 67 11.65 18.72 -11.16
N GLU A 68 12.38 18.25 -10.15
CA GLU A 68 13.45 17.25 -10.34
C GLU A 68 12.89 15.83 -10.26
N THR A 69 13.16 15.04 -11.29
CA THR A 69 12.77 13.63 -11.31
C THR A 69 13.90 12.76 -10.78
N ALA A 70 13.58 11.84 -9.87
CA ALA A 70 14.52 10.80 -9.48
C ALA A 70 14.99 9.99 -10.72
N PRO A 71 16.24 9.50 -10.72
CA PRO A 71 16.75 8.69 -11.83
C PRO A 71 16.03 7.33 -11.87
N ILE A 72 15.21 7.13 -12.90
CA ILE A 72 14.49 5.87 -13.15
C ILE A 72 15.32 5.00 -14.12
N PRO A 73 15.41 3.67 -13.91
CA PRO A 73 16.09 2.76 -14.84
C PRO A 73 15.57 2.90 -16.27
N HIS A 74 16.47 2.88 -17.26
CA HIS A 74 16.11 3.10 -18.67
C HIS A 74 15.00 2.14 -19.16
N TRP A 75 15.06 0.86 -18.75
CA TRP A 75 14.07 -0.16 -19.12
C TRP A 75 12.66 0.15 -18.55
N VAL A 76 12.56 0.86 -17.42
CA VAL A 76 11.29 1.30 -16.85
C VAL A 76 10.70 2.47 -17.67
N LYS A 77 11.54 3.29 -18.31
CA LYS A 77 11.05 4.39 -19.18
C LYS A 77 10.46 3.89 -20.50
N GLU A 78 10.66 2.63 -20.87
CA GLU A 78 10.16 2.10 -22.14
C GLU A 78 8.62 2.09 -22.23
N VAL A 79 7.92 2.02 -21.08
CA VAL A 79 6.45 2.14 -21.03
C VAL A 79 5.91 3.55 -21.27
N GLU A 80 6.77 4.58 -21.29
CA GLU A 80 6.38 5.93 -21.70
C GLU A 80 6.21 6.05 -23.22
N LYS A 81 6.79 5.12 -24.00
CA LYS A 81 6.60 5.07 -25.46
C LYS A 81 5.11 4.85 -25.78
N GLN A 82 4.57 5.68 -26.68
CA GLN A 82 3.14 5.65 -27.03
C GLN A 82 2.83 4.87 -28.30
N ASP A 83 1.67 4.22 -28.30
CA ASP A 83 1.06 3.65 -29.51
C ASP A 83 0.42 4.79 -30.31
N LYS A 84 0.85 5.00 -31.56
CA LYS A 84 0.30 6.04 -32.44
C LYS A 84 -1.20 5.85 -32.71
N SER A 85 -1.76 4.67 -32.47
CA SER A 85 -3.19 4.36 -32.63
C SER A 85 -4.10 4.90 -31.52
N PHE A 86 -3.55 5.28 -30.35
CA PHE A 86 -4.31 5.80 -29.21
C PHE A 86 -4.94 7.18 -29.45
N LYS A 87 -4.52 7.90 -30.50
CA LYS A 87 -5.14 9.16 -30.93
C LYS A 87 -6.63 9.03 -31.27
N LYS A 88 -7.13 7.80 -31.49
CA LYS A 88 -8.50 7.51 -31.93
C LYS A 88 -9.57 7.58 -30.82
N PHE A 89 -9.19 7.61 -29.53
CA PHE A 89 -10.14 7.55 -28.40
C PHE A 89 -10.32 8.87 -27.61
N GLY A 90 -9.95 10.02 -28.18
CA GLY A 90 -10.24 11.34 -27.58
C GLY A 90 -9.43 11.71 -26.33
N LEU A 91 -8.60 10.82 -25.80
CA LEU A 91 -7.64 11.07 -24.70
C LEU A 91 -6.29 11.67 -25.16
N ALA A 92 -6.21 12.06 -26.44
CA ALA A 92 -4.97 12.31 -27.16
C ALA A 92 -4.18 13.56 -26.74
N ALA A 93 -4.75 14.46 -25.94
CA ALA A 93 -4.11 15.73 -25.57
C ALA A 93 -3.47 15.73 -24.17
N THR A 94 -3.88 14.85 -23.25
CA THR A 94 -3.38 14.82 -21.86
C THR A 94 -2.40 13.68 -21.61
N ALA A 95 -2.44 12.61 -22.40
CA ALA A 95 -1.60 11.43 -22.21
C ALA A 95 -0.13 11.59 -22.64
N THR A 96 0.21 12.64 -23.40
CA THR A 96 1.52 12.83 -24.06
C THR A 96 2.62 13.46 -23.20
N GLU A 97 2.30 14.04 -22.05
CA GLU A 97 3.27 14.80 -21.24
C GLU A 97 3.38 14.34 -19.78
N THR A 98 2.61 13.33 -19.37
CA THR A 98 2.66 12.87 -17.98
C THR A 98 3.80 11.87 -17.80
N SER A 99 4.82 12.24 -17.01
CA SER A 99 5.93 11.35 -16.66
C SER A 99 5.47 10.04 -16.03
N PHE A 100 6.28 8.99 -16.11
CA PHE A 100 5.98 7.70 -15.51
C PHE A 100 5.73 7.80 -14.00
N VAL A 101 6.46 8.67 -13.29
CA VAL A 101 6.24 8.94 -11.86
C VAL A 101 4.82 9.46 -11.63
N ASN A 102 4.41 10.48 -12.38
CA ASN A 102 3.06 11.04 -12.25
C ASN A 102 1.99 10.03 -12.65
N GLN A 103 2.22 9.18 -13.66
CA GLN A 103 1.30 8.10 -14.01
C GLN A 103 1.06 7.16 -12.82
N LEU A 104 2.12 6.74 -12.11
CA LEU A 104 1.99 5.89 -10.91
C LEU A 104 1.37 6.63 -9.72
N ALA A 105 1.64 7.94 -9.56
CA ALA A 105 0.98 8.77 -8.55
C ALA A 105 -0.54 8.89 -8.81
N TYR A 106 -0.93 9.10 -10.08
CA TYR A 106 -2.33 9.10 -10.48
C TYR A 106 -2.99 7.74 -10.22
N MET A 107 -2.35 6.62 -10.58
CA MET A 107 -2.86 5.28 -10.28
C MET A 107 -3.04 5.06 -8.78
N SER A 108 -2.08 5.49 -7.95
CA SER A 108 -2.15 5.43 -6.49
C SER A 108 -3.33 6.23 -5.93
N LYS A 109 -3.60 7.41 -6.50
CA LYS A 109 -4.77 8.22 -6.15
C LYS A 109 -6.08 7.55 -6.58
N ARG A 110 -6.13 7.04 -7.82
CA ARG A 110 -7.33 6.37 -8.39
C ARG A 110 -7.67 5.06 -7.68
N ALA A 111 -6.73 4.42 -7.00
CA ALA A 111 -7.01 3.24 -6.19
C ALA A 111 -8.06 3.51 -5.07
N TYR A 112 -8.25 4.76 -4.66
CA TYR A 112 -9.30 5.15 -3.71
C TYR A 112 -10.68 5.30 -4.34
N ASP A 113 -10.75 5.51 -5.66
CA ASP A 113 -11.99 5.80 -6.40
C ASP A 113 -12.65 4.54 -6.99
N THR A 114 -11.99 3.37 -6.94
CA THR A 114 -12.47 2.10 -7.52
C THR A 114 -12.95 2.25 -8.98
N PRO A 115 -12.03 2.55 -9.91
CA PRO A 115 -12.39 2.88 -11.30
C PRO A 115 -13.04 1.69 -12.01
N SER A 116 -13.94 1.98 -12.95
CA SER A 116 -14.61 0.94 -13.72
C SER A 116 -13.65 0.18 -14.62
N LYS A 117 -13.83 -1.14 -14.71
CA LYS A 117 -13.10 -2.00 -15.63
C LYS A 117 -13.19 -1.50 -17.07
N ASP A 118 -12.12 -1.71 -17.83
CA ASP A 118 -11.92 -1.30 -19.21
C ASP A 118 -11.86 0.22 -19.46
N SER A 119 -12.03 1.05 -18.41
CA SER A 119 -11.76 2.49 -18.50
C SER A 119 -10.28 2.77 -18.71
N PHE A 120 -9.97 3.92 -19.32
CA PHE A 120 -8.61 4.36 -19.56
C PHE A 120 -8.25 5.54 -18.65
N ILE A 121 -7.01 5.56 -18.20
CA ILE A 121 -6.44 6.63 -17.39
C ILE A 121 -5.25 7.29 -18.10
N GLU A 122 -4.64 8.27 -17.42
CA GLU A 122 -3.44 8.99 -17.85
C GLU A 122 -2.33 8.01 -18.30
N GLY A 123 -1.61 8.37 -19.36
CA GLY A 123 -0.57 7.51 -19.95
C GLY A 123 -1.07 6.36 -20.83
N GLY A 124 -2.38 6.25 -21.06
CA GLY A 124 -2.98 5.24 -21.94
C GLY A 124 -3.12 3.86 -21.29
N TRP A 125 -3.13 3.80 -19.96
CA TRP A 125 -3.33 2.57 -19.22
C TRP A 125 -4.82 2.21 -19.14
N GLN A 126 -5.14 0.94 -19.36
CA GLN A 126 -6.48 0.41 -19.24
C GLN A 126 -6.66 -0.26 -17.87
N VAL A 127 -7.77 0.00 -17.18
CA VAL A 127 -8.16 -0.78 -15.99
C VAL A 127 -8.47 -2.21 -16.43
N TYR A 128 -7.62 -3.16 -16.04
CA TYR A 128 -7.74 -4.56 -16.37
C TYR A 128 -8.59 -5.33 -15.35
N ASP A 129 -8.38 -5.08 -14.06
CA ASP A 129 -9.09 -5.74 -12.98
C ASP A 129 -9.17 -4.84 -11.74
N THR A 130 -10.15 -5.10 -10.89
CA THR A 130 -10.29 -4.48 -9.58
C THR A 130 -10.59 -5.56 -8.56
N TYR A 131 -9.95 -5.52 -7.40
CA TYR A 131 -10.08 -6.53 -6.36
C TYR A 131 -10.25 -5.90 -5.00
N SER A 132 -11.26 -6.35 -4.27
CA SER A 132 -11.55 -5.98 -2.89
C SER A 132 -11.67 -7.26 -2.06
N ALA A 133 -10.81 -7.41 -1.06
CA ALA A 133 -10.85 -8.56 -0.15
C ALA A 133 -11.58 -8.23 1.16
N SER A 134 -11.97 -9.27 1.89
CA SER A 134 -12.65 -9.11 3.19
C SER A 134 -11.78 -8.48 4.29
N ASN A 135 -10.45 -8.43 4.12
CA ASN A 135 -9.52 -7.76 5.02
C ASN A 135 -9.23 -6.30 4.62
N SER A 136 -10.10 -5.69 3.80
CA SER A 136 -10.00 -4.31 3.32
C SER A 136 -8.81 -4.02 2.40
N LEU A 137 -8.20 -5.07 1.85
CA LEU A 137 -7.26 -4.94 0.74
C LEU A 137 -8.03 -4.56 -0.52
N ASP A 138 -7.66 -3.44 -1.11
CA ASP A 138 -8.20 -2.95 -2.37
C ASP A 138 -7.06 -2.73 -3.39
N VAL A 139 -7.22 -3.30 -4.58
CA VAL A 139 -6.22 -3.28 -5.65
C VAL A 139 -6.88 -2.94 -6.98
N VAL A 140 -6.27 -2.01 -7.72
CA VAL A 140 -6.61 -1.76 -9.12
C VAL A 140 -5.46 -2.23 -9.98
N VAL A 141 -5.75 -3.11 -10.93
CA VAL A 141 -4.77 -3.61 -11.89
C VAL A 141 -4.96 -2.88 -13.20
N TYR A 142 -3.90 -2.24 -13.67
CA TYR A 142 -3.84 -1.61 -14.98
C TYR A 142 -3.00 -2.46 -15.93
N ARG A 143 -3.30 -2.37 -17.22
CA ARG A 143 -2.42 -2.90 -18.27
C ARG A 143 -2.25 -1.90 -19.40
N LYS A 144 -1.08 -1.92 -20.01
CA LYS A 144 -0.78 -1.13 -21.21
C LYS A 144 -0.04 -2.01 -22.20
N LYS A 145 -0.46 -1.98 -23.46
CA LYS A 145 0.17 -2.75 -24.52
C LYS A 145 1.61 -2.27 -24.72
N TYR A 146 2.54 -3.21 -24.78
CA TYR A 146 3.93 -2.92 -25.07
C TYR A 146 4.09 -2.69 -26.58
N ILE A 147 4.63 -1.53 -26.96
CA ILE A 147 4.79 -1.16 -28.37
C ILE A 147 6.22 -1.45 -28.78
N GLU A 148 6.38 -2.50 -29.58
CA GLU A 148 7.61 -2.82 -30.30
C GLU A 148 7.35 -2.70 -31.79
N ASP A 149 8.41 -2.81 -32.60
CA ASP A 149 8.31 -2.82 -34.08
C ASP A 149 7.36 -3.91 -34.60
N TYR A 150 7.13 -4.95 -33.79
CA TYR A 150 6.14 -5.99 -34.05
C TYR A 150 5.22 -6.18 -32.83
N ASP A 151 3.92 -6.24 -33.07
CA ASP A 151 2.94 -6.54 -32.03
C ASP A 151 3.05 -8.00 -31.59
N ARG A 152 3.81 -8.23 -30.51
CA ARG A 152 3.96 -9.55 -29.89
C ARG A 152 2.85 -9.88 -28.89
N GLY A 153 1.85 -9.01 -28.73
CA GLY A 153 0.73 -9.22 -27.81
C GLY A 153 1.11 -9.10 -26.33
N PHE A 154 2.21 -8.43 -26.03
CA PHE A 154 2.71 -8.23 -24.68
C PHE A 154 2.18 -6.96 -24.02
N TYR A 155 2.10 -6.97 -22.69
CA TYR A 155 1.59 -5.88 -21.87
C TYR A 155 2.50 -5.61 -20.67
N GLY A 156 2.65 -4.34 -20.30
CA GLY A 156 3.04 -3.95 -18.95
C GLY A 156 1.81 -3.99 -18.04
N TYR A 157 2.00 -4.43 -16.80
CA TYR A 157 0.95 -4.45 -15.77
C TYR A 157 1.34 -3.58 -14.60
N THR A 158 0.40 -2.83 -14.03
CA THR A 158 0.61 -2.06 -12.81
C THR A 158 -0.44 -2.44 -11.77
N PHE A 159 0.01 -2.82 -10.57
CA PHE A 159 -0.84 -3.07 -9.42
C PHE A 159 -0.80 -1.85 -8.51
N ALA A 160 -1.90 -1.12 -8.42
CA ALA A 160 -2.06 0.02 -7.53
C ALA A 160 -2.85 -0.40 -6.29
N PHE A 161 -2.20 -0.40 -5.13
CA PHE A 161 -2.81 -0.73 -3.85
C PHE A 161 -3.40 0.52 -3.21
N ARG A 162 -4.63 0.42 -2.73
CA ARG A 162 -5.26 1.49 -1.94
C ARG A 162 -4.64 1.52 -0.55
N GLY A 163 -4.46 2.72 0.00
CA GLY A 163 -4.22 2.88 1.43
C GLY A 163 -5.52 2.95 2.25
N SER A 164 -5.38 3.38 3.50
CA SER A 164 -6.51 3.56 4.42
C SER A 164 -7.34 4.80 4.06
N GLN A 165 -8.67 4.71 4.08
CA GLN A 165 -9.56 5.85 3.82
C GLN A 165 -9.55 6.89 4.96
N GLU A 166 -9.36 6.45 6.20
CA GLU A 166 -9.27 7.28 7.41
C GLU A 166 -7.80 7.68 7.67
N THR A 167 -7.30 8.71 6.98
CA THR A 167 -5.89 9.15 7.13
C THR A 167 -5.62 9.92 8.43
N LEU A 168 -6.67 10.46 9.06
CA LEU A 168 -6.63 11.16 10.35
C LEU A 168 -6.45 10.18 11.50
N ASP A 169 -7.21 9.08 11.47
CA ASP A 169 -6.97 7.94 12.35
C ASP A 169 -5.60 7.36 12.08
N PHE A 170 -5.17 7.13 10.82
CA PHE A 170 -3.84 6.56 10.53
C PHE A 170 -2.64 7.30 11.16
N VAL A 171 -2.62 8.63 11.26
CA VAL A 171 -1.51 9.35 11.93
C VAL A 171 -1.46 9.08 13.44
N ILE A 172 -2.61 8.79 14.06
CA ILE A 172 -2.77 8.41 15.47
C ILE A 172 -2.66 6.87 15.64
N ASP A 173 -3.08 6.13 14.62
CA ASP A 173 -3.25 4.68 14.54
C ASP A 173 -2.07 3.96 13.91
N VAL A 174 -1.03 4.59 13.36
CA VAL A 174 0.17 3.88 12.85
C VAL A 174 0.72 2.91 13.92
N ALA A 175 0.57 3.23 15.21
CA ALA A 175 0.91 2.35 16.32
C ALA A 175 -0.02 1.10 16.45
N GLN A 176 -1.30 1.16 16.07
CA GLN A 176 -2.27 0.07 16.17
C GLN A 176 -2.60 -0.60 14.80
N VAL A 177 -2.71 0.17 13.73
CA VAL A 177 -3.17 -0.19 12.37
C VAL A 177 -2.03 -0.55 11.43
N ALA A 178 -0.88 0.15 11.42
CA ALA A 178 0.27 -0.34 10.65
C ALA A 178 0.77 -1.67 11.26
N GLY A 179 0.64 -1.80 12.58
CA GLY A 179 0.89 -3.01 13.36
C GLY A 179 -0.01 -4.20 13.04
N ASN A 180 -1.34 -4.01 12.89
CA ASN A 180 -2.25 -5.14 12.65
C ASN A 180 -2.69 -5.28 11.18
N VAL A 181 -2.96 -4.19 10.45
CA VAL A 181 -3.61 -4.26 9.13
C VAL A 181 -2.61 -4.52 7.99
N GLY A 182 -1.41 -3.95 8.06
CA GLY A 182 -0.37 -4.16 7.04
C GLY A 182 0.08 -5.61 6.93
N GLY A 183 0.34 -6.27 8.06
CA GLY A 183 0.66 -7.70 8.10
C GLY A 183 -0.51 -8.58 7.62
N LEU A 184 -1.75 -8.25 8.01
CA LEU A 184 -2.94 -9.00 7.61
C LEU A 184 -3.27 -8.87 6.12
N GLN A 185 -2.91 -7.75 5.47
CA GLN A 185 -3.13 -7.54 4.03
C GLN A 185 -1.95 -7.98 3.17
N ALA A 186 -0.72 -7.99 3.70
CA ALA A 186 0.49 -8.29 2.95
C ALA A 186 0.43 -9.65 2.25
N GLN A 187 0.01 -10.71 2.95
CA GLN A 187 -0.09 -12.03 2.33
C GLN A 187 -1.22 -12.09 1.28
N SER A 188 -2.38 -11.46 1.55
CA SER A 188 -3.46 -11.38 0.56
C SER A 188 -3.05 -10.61 -0.70
N ALA A 189 -2.23 -9.55 -0.56
CA ALA A 189 -1.69 -8.80 -1.68
C ALA A 189 -0.75 -9.67 -2.52
N VAL A 190 0.14 -10.41 -1.86
CA VAL A 190 1.04 -11.39 -2.51
C VAL A 190 0.24 -12.45 -3.26
N ASP A 191 -0.77 -13.04 -2.63
CA ASP A 191 -1.58 -14.11 -3.23
C ASP A 191 -2.39 -13.61 -4.43
N TYR A 192 -2.95 -12.40 -4.35
CA TYR A 192 -3.67 -11.79 -5.47
C TYR A 192 -2.74 -11.48 -6.65
N VAL A 193 -1.56 -10.91 -6.39
CA VAL A 193 -0.56 -10.62 -7.42
C VAL A 193 -0.10 -11.91 -8.10
N LYS A 194 0.21 -12.97 -7.32
CA LYS A 194 0.54 -14.29 -7.85
C LYS A 194 -0.54 -14.82 -8.78
N LYS A 195 -1.81 -14.75 -8.36
CA LYS A 195 -2.96 -15.19 -9.17
C LYS A 195 -3.01 -14.49 -10.53
N ILE A 196 -2.82 -13.17 -10.57
CA ILE A 196 -2.85 -12.41 -11.84
C ILE A 196 -1.63 -12.73 -12.70
N ILE A 197 -0.43 -12.81 -12.09
CA ILE A 197 0.79 -13.18 -12.80
C ILE A 197 0.70 -14.59 -13.39
N ASP A 198 0.22 -15.57 -12.62
CA ASP A 198 0.04 -16.94 -13.10
C ASP A 198 -0.93 -17.04 -14.26
N LYS A 199 -2.02 -16.26 -14.21
CA LYS A 199 -3.04 -16.21 -15.26
C LYS A 199 -2.51 -15.61 -16.57
N ASP A 200 -1.74 -14.52 -16.48
CA ASP A 200 -1.36 -13.72 -17.65
C ASP A 200 0.14 -13.73 -17.98
N ARG A 201 0.90 -14.64 -17.37
CA ARG A 201 2.36 -14.75 -17.52
C ARG A 201 2.84 -14.66 -18.97
N SER A 202 2.19 -15.38 -19.89
CA SER A 202 2.58 -15.42 -21.31
C SER A 202 2.35 -14.11 -22.06
N LYS A 203 1.66 -13.14 -21.44
CA LYS A 203 1.37 -11.81 -21.99
C LYS A 203 2.08 -10.71 -21.21
N MET A 204 2.71 -11.01 -20.07
CA MET A 204 3.37 -10.04 -19.22
C MET A 204 4.80 -9.79 -19.70
N HIS A 205 5.12 -8.52 -19.96
CA HIS A 205 6.48 -8.07 -20.25
C HIS A 205 7.15 -7.44 -19.02
N HIS A 206 6.40 -6.59 -18.32
CA HIS A 206 6.86 -5.88 -17.12
C HIS A 206 5.73 -5.85 -16.08
N VAL A 207 6.13 -5.82 -14.80
CA VAL A 207 5.21 -5.65 -13.67
C VAL A 207 5.63 -4.46 -12.83
N TYR A 208 4.68 -3.58 -12.53
CA TYR A 208 4.89 -2.42 -11.69
C TYR A 208 4.00 -2.50 -10.45
N PHE A 209 4.51 -2.04 -9.31
CA PHE A 209 3.71 -1.88 -8.10
C PHE A 209 3.73 -0.43 -7.66
N THR A 210 2.59 0.05 -7.19
CA THR A 210 2.49 1.40 -6.66
C THR A 210 1.41 1.51 -5.59
N GLY A 211 1.50 2.55 -4.78
CA GLY A 211 0.51 2.85 -3.78
C GLY A 211 0.91 4.05 -2.92
N HIS A 212 -0.11 4.62 -2.31
CA HIS A 212 0.02 5.72 -1.36
C HIS A 212 -0.24 5.22 0.06
N SER A 213 0.49 5.74 1.07
CA SER A 213 0.28 5.38 2.47
C SER A 213 0.43 3.86 2.69
N LEU A 214 -0.51 3.21 3.37
CA LEU A 214 -0.57 1.74 3.52
C LEU A 214 -0.48 1.00 2.16
N GLY A 215 -1.04 1.55 1.09
CA GLY A 215 -0.93 0.94 -0.25
C GLY A 215 0.51 0.89 -0.74
N GLY A 216 1.31 1.91 -0.44
CA GLY A 216 2.73 1.93 -0.77
C GLY A 216 3.53 0.91 0.06
N TYR A 217 3.15 0.70 1.32
CA TYR A 217 3.69 -0.38 2.15
C TYR A 217 3.43 -1.77 1.53
N LEU A 218 2.21 -2.01 1.04
CA LEU A 218 1.88 -3.27 0.38
C LEU A 218 2.67 -3.44 -0.93
N ALA A 219 2.86 -2.36 -1.69
CA ALA A 219 3.63 -2.37 -2.93
C ALA A 219 5.10 -2.77 -2.68
N GLN A 220 5.80 -2.15 -1.72
CA GLN A 220 7.18 -2.55 -1.38
C GLN A 220 7.25 -3.99 -0.86
N TRP A 221 6.25 -4.44 -0.08
CA TRP A 221 6.21 -5.81 0.43
C TRP A 221 6.11 -6.81 -0.72
N VAL A 222 5.16 -6.62 -1.65
CA VAL A 222 4.99 -7.49 -2.81
C VAL A 222 6.24 -7.50 -3.70
N GLN A 223 6.85 -6.35 -3.96
CA GLN A 223 8.07 -6.29 -4.76
C GLN A 223 9.24 -7.01 -4.09
N SER A 224 9.37 -6.89 -2.77
CA SER A 224 10.40 -7.64 -2.05
C SER A 224 10.17 -9.16 -2.15
N GLU A 225 8.92 -9.63 -2.17
CA GLU A 225 8.56 -11.04 -2.40
C GLU A 225 8.92 -11.51 -3.83
N MET A 226 8.76 -10.64 -4.85
CA MET A 226 9.28 -10.90 -6.18
C MET A 226 10.81 -11.06 -6.20
N ILE A 227 11.54 -10.17 -5.52
CA ILE A 227 13.01 -10.18 -5.48
C ILE A 227 13.54 -11.35 -4.64
N ASP A 228 12.82 -11.72 -3.58
CA ASP A 228 13.11 -12.88 -2.73
C ASP A 228 12.84 -14.22 -3.44
N GLY A 229 12.23 -14.20 -4.63
CA GLY A 229 11.90 -15.38 -5.42
C GLY A 229 10.67 -16.14 -4.93
N THR A 230 9.83 -15.53 -4.09
CA THR A 230 8.58 -16.15 -3.61
C THR A 230 7.43 -15.95 -4.58
N ILE A 231 7.50 -14.93 -5.43
CA ILE A 231 6.70 -14.72 -6.64
C ILE A 231 7.60 -15.02 -7.84
N ILE A 232 7.00 -15.44 -8.94
CA ILE A 232 7.71 -15.72 -10.19
C ILE A 232 8.55 -14.52 -10.63
N SER A 233 9.82 -14.79 -10.93
CA SER A 233 10.78 -13.79 -11.37
C SER A 233 10.47 -13.29 -12.78
N GLY A 234 10.55 -11.98 -12.95
CA GLY A 234 10.40 -11.24 -14.20
C GLY A 234 10.74 -9.76 -13.98
N PRO A 235 10.94 -8.98 -15.05
CA PRO A 235 11.22 -7.55 -14.94
C PRO A 235 10.13 -6.82 -14.13
N SER A 236 10.51 -6.28 -12.97
CA SER A 236 9.57 -5.64 -12.04
C SER A 236 10.15 -4.42 -11.32
N TYR A 237 9.29 -3.44 -11.03
CA TYR A 237 9.67 -2.19 -10.39
C TYR A 237 8.57 -1.64 -9.49
N THR A 238 8.95 -0.89 -8.46
CA THR A 238 8.01 -0.28 -7.53
C THR A 238 8.28 1.19 -7.30
N MET A 239 7.23 1.99 -7.31
CA MET A 239 7.26 3.37 -6.81
C MET A 239 6.17 3.58 -5.77
N THR A 240 6.55 4.00 -4.58
CA THR A 240 5.62 4.28 -3.47
C THR A 240 5.55 5.77 -3.17
N PHE A 241 4.44 6.22 -2.57
CA PHE A 241 4.22 7.63 -2.25
C PHE A 241 3.79 7.78 -0.79
N ASN A 242 4.60 8.47 0.02
CA ASN A 242 4.39 8.64 1.46
C ASN A 242 4.07 7.30 2.17
N ALA A 243 4.76 6.24 1.78
CA ALA A 243 4.58 4.92 2.37
C ALA A 243 5.35 4.83 3.69
N PRO A 244 4.78 4.21 4.74
CA PRO A 244 5.58 3.73 5.86
C PRO A 244 6.49 2.58 5.41
N GLY A 245 7.64 2.45 6.04
CA GLY A 245 8.57 1.33 5.90
C GLY A 245 8.09 0.04 6.56
N ILE A 246 8.91 -1.00 6.45
CA ILE A 246 8.71 -2.30 7.08
C ILE A 246 9.22 -2.24 8.52
N SER A 247 8.40 -2.70 9.47
CA SER A 247 8.83 -2.85 10.86
C SER A 247 8.58 -4.26 11.37
N THR A 248 9.47 -4.72 12.25
CA THR A 248 9.36 -6.01 12.95
C THR A 248 8.44 -5.93 14.16
N GLY A 249 8.06 -4.72 14.58
CA GLY A 249 7.01 -4.47 15.57
C GLY A 249 5.60 -4.55 14.99
N ILE A 250 5.47 -4.86 13.70
CA ILE A 250 4.18 -5.10 13.05
C ILE A 250 3.76 -6.53 13.31
N ASN A 251 2.58 -6.70 13.91
CA ASN A 251 1.89 -7.97 14.11
C ASN A 251 2.65 -8.98 14.99
N PHE A 252 2.82 -8.65 16.27
CA PHE A 252 3.42 -9.52 17.29
C PHE A 252 2.77 -10.93 17.41
N LEU A 253 1.58 -11.11 16.83
CA LEU A 253 0.82 -12.36 16.86
C LEU A 253 1.13 -13.32 15.69
N ASP A 254 1.88 -12.88 14.67
CA ASP A 254 2.33 -13.74 13.57
C ASP A 254 3.87 -13.80 13.49
N PRO A 255 4.49 -14.80 14.14
CA PRO A 255 5.94 -15.01 14.10
C PRO A 255 6.50 -15.18 12.68
N SER A 256 5.70 -15.68 11.73
CA SER A 256 6.13 -15.90 10.36
C SER A 256 6.27 -14.59 9.59
N TYR A 257 5.33 -13.66 9.80
CA TYR A 257 5.43 -12.29 9.30
C TYR A 257 6.66 -11.59 9.88
N THR A 258 6.84 -11.63 11.20
CA THR A 258 7.96 -10.96 11.88
C THR A 258 9.31 -11.47 11.37
N ALA A 259 9.46 -12.79 11.18
CA ALA A 259 10.68 -13.38 10.62
C ALA A 259 10.96 -12.90 9.19
N LYS A 260 9.92 -12.80 8.35
CA LYS A 260 10.06 -12.25 6.98
C LYS A 260 10.46 -10.77 7.02
N ALA A 261 9.84 -9.97 7.88
CA ALA A 261 10.17 -8.55 8.03
C ALA A 261 11.64 -8.37 8.43
N TYR A 262 12.13 -9.12 9.44
CA TYR A 262 13.55 -9.11 9.83
C TYR A 262 14.48 -9.44 8.66
N LYS A 263 14.16 -10.49 7.89
CA LYS A 263 14.95 -10.90 6.73
C LYS A 263 14.99 -9.81 5.66
N LYS A 264 13.85 -9.16 5.40
CA LYS A 264 13.76 -8.08 4.41
C LYS A 264 14.63 -6.90 4.82
N ILE A 265 14.49 -6.43 6.06
CA ILE A 265 15.33 -5.35 6.61
C ILE A 265 16.82 -5.69 6.52
N ALA A 266 17.21 -6.92 6.89
CA ALA A 266 18.60 -7.36 6.80
C ALA A 266 19.14 -7.36 5.35
N LYS A 267 18.31 -7.73 4.37
CA LYS A 267 18.65 -7.66 2.94
C LYS A 267 18.74 -6.22 2.44
N ASP A 268 17.91 -5.32 2.95
CA ASP A 268 17.95 -3.93 2.55
C ASP A 268 19.25 -3.24 2.97
N LYS A 269 19.77 -3.56 4.15
CA LYS A 269 21.08 -3.06 4.65
C LYS A 269 22.27 -3.39 3.74
N VAL A 270 22.12 -4.34 2.82
CA VAL A 270 23.11 -4.67 1.80
C VAL A 270 22.62 -4.32 0.39
N SER A 271 21.70 -3.35 0.29
CA SER A 271 21.17 -2.76 -0.95
C SER A 271 20.49 -3.76 -1.89
N ALA A 272 19.91 -4.85 -1.37
CA ALA A 272 19.28 -5.87 -2.21
C ALA A 272 18.05 -5.37 -2.99
N TYR A 273 17.44 -4.25 -2.57
CA TYR A 273 16.22 -3.71 -3.18
C TYR A 273 16.43 -2.38 -3.94
N ASP A 274 17.60 -1.75 -3.84
CA ASP A 274 17.90 -0.40 -4.36
C ASP A 274 17.80 -0.28 -5.90
N GLY A 275 17.74 -1.40 -6.62
CA GLY A 275 17.53 -1.46 -8.07
C GLY A 275 16.07 -1.62 -8.50
N PHE A 276 15.14 -1.78 -7.55
CA PHE A 276 13.77 -2.22 -7.82
C PHE A 276 12.68 -1.44 -7.07
N ILE A 277 13.02 -0.78 -5.95
CA ILE A 277 12.06 -0.05 -5.11
C ILE A 277 12.53 1.39 -4.93
N ASP A 278 11.71 2.32 -5.40
CA ASP A 278 11.83 3.75 -5.12
C ASP A 278 10.68 4.22 -4.22
N ASN A 279 11.01 4.93 -3.16
CA ASN A 279 10.04 5.50 -2.25
C ASN A 279 10.09 7.02 -2.35
N TYR A 280 8.95 7.64 -2.64
CA TYR A 280 8.82 9.09 -2.73
C TYR A 280 8.18 9.60 -1.44
N ARG A 281 8.83 10.56 -0.79
CA ARG A 281 8.39 11.17 0.47
C ARG A 281 8.24 12.67 0.31
N ILE A 282 7.18 13.22 0.90
CA ILE A 282 7.05 14.64 1.16
C ILE A 282 7.64 14.95 2.53
N GLU A 283 8.50 15.97 2.62
CA GLU A 283 9.02 16.45 3.88
C GLU A 283 7.88 16.79 4.85
N ASN A 284 8.07 16.43 6.13
CA ASN A 284 7.09 16.57 7.21
C ASN A 284 5.90 15.59 7.16
N ASP A 285 5.86 14.66 6.21
CA ASP A 285 4.94 13.52 6.32
C ASP A 285 5.38 12.59 7.47
N LYS A 286 4.55 12.49 8.52
CA LYS A 286 4.86 11.67 9.70
C LYS A 286 4.73 10.17 9.45
N VAL A 287 3.89 9.79 8.49
CA VAL A 287 3.61 8.38 8.19
C VAL A 287 4.84 7.70 7.63
N SER A 288 5.44 8.31 6.61
CA SER A 288 6.56 7.68 5.92
C SER A 288 7.83 7.63 6.75
N LEU A 289 7.94 8.36 7.86
CA LEU A 289 9.08 8.31 8.78
C LEU A 289 9.18 7.01 9.56
N TRP A 290 8.14 6.17 9.52
CA TRP A 290 8.08 4.97 10.33
C TRP A 290 8.60 3.75 9.60
N GLY A 291 9.31 2.87 10.32
CA GLY A 291 9.85 1.62 9.79
C GLY A 291 11.04 1.80 8.85
N ASP A 292 11.55 0.67 8.37
CA ASP A 292 12.68 0.57 7.46
C ASP A 292 12.19 0.64 6.01
N THR A 293 12.57 1.70 5.30
CA THR A 293 12.13 1.94 3.93
C THR A 293 12.97 1.10 2.98
N LEU A 294 12.38 0.06 2.37
CA LEU A 294 13.12 -0.82 1.47
C LEU A 294 13.50 -0.10 0.17
N GLY A 295 14.74 -0.25 -0.28
CA GLY A 295 15.27 0.35 -1.50
C GLY A 295 15.68 1.81 -1.30
N LYS A 296 15.45 2.65 -2.32
CA LYS A 296 15.86 4.06 -2.30
C LYS A 296 14.76 4.96 -1.77
N LEU A 297 15.16 6.06 -1.16
CA LEU A 297 14.27 7.10 -0.65
C LEU A 297 14.57 8.43 -1.34
N TYR A 298 13.54 9.01 -1.96
CA TYR A 298 13.56 10.33 -2.59
C TYR A 298 12.65 11.28 -1.81
N THR A 299 13.23 12.33 -1.24
CA THR A 299 12.51 13.27 -0.39
C THR A 299 12.33 14.61 -1.12
N TYR A 300 11.11 15.13 -1.09
CA TYR A 300 10.69 16.37 -1.73
C TYR A 300 10.07 17.34 -0.73
N SER A 301 10.42 18.61 -0.82
CA SER A 301 9.67 19.65 -0.10
C SER A 301 8.30 19.88 -0.76
N ALA A 302 7.25 20.00 0.05
CA ALA A 302 5.94 20.41 -0.46
C ALA A 302 5.97 21.85 -1.00
N LYS A 303 5.18 22.14 -2.03
CA LYS A 303 5.03 23.51 -2.59
C LYS A 303 4.33 24.50 -1.66
N GLY A 304 3.72 24.01 -0.59
CA GLY A 304 3.01 24.81 0.39
C GLY A 304 3.12 24.18 1.78
N SER A 305 2.51 24.82 2.77
CA SER A 305 2.49 24.36 4.15
C SER A 305 1.08 23.97 4.59
N GLY A 306 1.00 23.07 5.57
CA GLY A 306 -0.28 22.65 6.13
C GLY A 306 -0.12 21.81 7.39
N ASN A 307 -1.21 21.16 7.80
CA ASN A 307 -1.21 20.22 8.90
C ASN A 307 -0.55 18.87 8.49
N PRO A 308 -0.35 17.90 9.39
CA PRO A 308 0.26 16.62 9.03
C PRO A 308 -0.44 15.88 7.85
N LEU A 309 -1.77 15.97 7.74
CA LEU A 309 -2.53 15.36 6.62
C LEU A 309 -2.20 16.00 5.28
N TYR A 310 -1.95 17.31 5.29
CA TYR A 310 -1.57 18.04 4.09
C TYR A 310 -0.28 17.47 3.49
N TYR A 311 0.73 17.18 4.33
CA TYR A 311 2.00 16.60 3.88
C TYR A 311 1.85 15.14 3.47
N HIS A 312 0.96 14.41 4.13
CA HIS A 312 0.70 13.02 3.81
C HIS A 312 0.00 12.85 2.46
N GLY A 313 -0.84 13.77 2.03
CA GLY A 313 -1.69 13.59 0.84
C GLY A 313 -0.95 13.36 -0.49
N ILE A 314 -1.40 12.37 -1.27
CA ILE A 314 -0.89 12.04 -2.62
C ILE A 314 -0.85 13.23 -3.60
N ASN A 315 -1.75 14.20 -3.43
CA ASN A 315 -1.80 15.39 -4.30
C ASN A 315 -0.51 16.23 -4.23
N ARG A 316 0.25 16.14 -3.13
CA ARG A 316 1.53 16.83 -3.00
C ARG A 316 2.53 16.42 -4.07
N PHE A 317 2.55 15.15 -4.47
CA PHE A 317 3.42 14.68 -5.55
C PHE A 317 2.96 15.17 -6.92
N LEU A 318 1.65 15.18 -7.16
CA LEU A 318 1.06 15.68 -8.42
C LEU A 318 1.30 17.18 -8.62
N GLU A 319 1.51 17.92 -7.53
CA GLU A 319 1.85 19.34 -7.58
C GLU A 319 3.32 19.60 -7.94
N LEU A 320 4.23 18.63 -7.75
CA LEU A 320 5.68 18.83 -7.93
C LEU A 320 6.08 19.01 -9.40
N GLY A 321 5.27 18.55 -10.35
CA GLY A 321 5.62 18.59 -11.77
C GLY A 321 6.78 17.66 -12.11
N LEU A 322 6.76 16.45 -11.52
CA LEU A 322 7.71 15.36 -11.79
C LEU A 322 7.51 14.76 -13.19
#